data_AF-A0A1X0P2N2-F1
#
_entry.id   AF-A0A1X0P2N2-F1
#
_cell.length_a   1.000
_cell.length_b   1.000
_cell.length_c   1.000
_cell.angle_alpha   90.00
_cell.angle_beta   90.00
_cell.angle_gamma   90.00
#
_symmetry.space_group_name_H-M   'P 1'
#
loop_
_entity.id
_entity.type
_entity.pdbx_description
1 polymer ?
#
loop_
_entity_poly.entity_id
_entity_poly.type
_entity_poly.pdbx_seq_one_letter_code
_entity_poly.pdbx_strand_id
1 'polypeptide(L)'
;MEPSVLLQRQMELHGTLRRPPHTPAQLTEVHVEMQELARFFQSVRNKALKLRTPPETVFQCLMHIDMGDVVSFDKQRRDGAVPMHQAKVLARTSAIELEPRLRGVVSNDELNSMMSLCKKTRTLLRIKVEDGNDFSIAESALHQFIEYLDFIDNASERNPDKMFKFYMVEDEASLLLLLGRRTPYSSCPRYESDGSPVVVDGTATAVPPLPSERELEGEVRRVALVCGSSSESAGSRLTALRTLEYWLTSIPDTSFHRHLAALASLLTEPLAVCGGEKRSAICRQACAVLMAVAARTSPAAFHDGPLRSALGRWIAVLLRGVVVTVAAIANATDAAVRALVIASGGHSAGLRSIAEALTASTHPELRRRCLAYIALGVVASHGECAAAMMNLPALAQKYMEVGDAASRKMARALHIALTYLGTSPAVVGSKKTESLIQQETIELREALNDVELFESIIFGSTARRRLSGRSSLSGSTAHYGDTPSSSTAEMKRSFSASMSTGIYDTSATLVLHDSSAMQKEVQQSPDIRWDDKRSGNNSSTRRSKPHHHVDQAIKPTKSPEQQTVKLSASLRRKIEDATSCSLSRN
;
A
#
# COMPACT_ATOMS: atom_id res chain seq x y z
N MET A 1 -15.65 -4.90 -24.52
CA MET A 1 -14.28 -4.68 -24.00
C MET A 1 -13.77 -6.01 -23.46
N GLU A 2 -12.50 -6.37 -23.70
CA GLU A 2 -11.91 -7.62 -23.18
C GLU A 2 -11.82 -7.58 -21.63
N PRO A 3 -12.04 -8.69 -20.91
CA PRO A 3 -12.01 -8.71 -19.44
C PRO A 3 -10.70 -8.18 -18.84
N SER A 4 -9.57 -8.50 -19.46
CA SER A 4 -8.24 -8.01 -19.06
C SER A 4 -8.12 -6.49 -19.17
N VAL A 5 -8.72 -5.89 -20.20
CA VAL A 5 -8.76 -4.43 -20.41
C VAL A 5 -9.67 -3.77 -19.37
N LEU A 6 -10.82 -4.38 -19.05
CA LEU A 6 -11.73 -3.86 -18.03
C LEU A 6 -11.07 -3.81 -16.65
N LEU A 7 -10.40 -4.88 -16.23
CA LEU A 7 -9.66 -4.92 -14.96
C LEU A 7 -8.50 -3.92 -14.93
N GLN A 8 -7.80 -3.76 -16.05
CA GLN A 8 -6.75 -2.74 -16.16
C GLN A 8 -7.33 -1.33 -16.01
N ARG A 9 -8.42 -1.00 -16.72
CA ARG A 9 -9.08 0.31 -16.67
C ARG A 9 -9.59 0.65 -15.28
N GLN A 10 -10.19 -0.34 -14.61
CA GLN A 10 -10.61 -0.24 -13.21
C GLN A 10 -9.43 0.10 -12.29
N MET A 11 -8.29 -0.61 -12.43
CA MET A 11 -7.09 -0.36 -11.64
C MET A 11 -6.51 1.04 -11.90
N GLU A 12 -6.45 1.47 -13.16
CA GLU A 12 -5.97 2.80 -13.55
C GLU A 12 -6.87 3.90 -12.97
N LEU A 13 -8.19 3.73 -13.01
CA LEU A 13 -9.16 4.62 -12.40
C LEU A 13 -8.94 4.71 -10.88
N HIS A 14 -8.86 3.57 -10.19
CA HIS A 14 -8.56 3.51 -8.75
C HIS A 14 -7.24 4.19 -8.40
N GLY A 15 -6.19 3.99 -9.20
CA GLY A 15 -4.86 4.55 -8.98
C GLY A 15 -4.78 6.06 -9.26
N THR A 16 -5.65 6.58 -10.13
CA THR A 16 -5.65 7.97 -10.54
C THR A 16 -6.52 8.85 -9.66
N LEU A 17 -7.57 8.30 -9.03
CA LEU A 17 -8.40 9.05 -8.08
C LEU A 17 -7.64 9.35 -6.78
N ARG A 18 -7.79 10.56 -6.24
CA ARG A 18 -7.29 10.90 -4.90
C ARG A 18 -8.03 10.13 -3.83
N ARG A 19 -9.36 10.05 -3.97
CA ARG A 19 -10.30 9.37 -3.10
C ARG A 19 -11.14 8.41 -3.94
N PRO A 20 -10.74 7.13 -4.05
CA PRO A 20 -11.54 6.15 -4.75
C PRO A 20 -12.92 5.97 -4.08
N PRO A 21 -14.00 5.78 -4.83
CA PRO A 21 -15.33 5.54 -4.28
C PRO A 21 -15.38 4.23 -3.48
N HIS A 22 -16.05 4.28 -2.33
CA HIS A 22 -16.28 3.15 -1.43
C HIS A 22 -17.76 2.78 -1.29
N THR A 23 -18.65 3.56 -1.90
CA THR A 23 -20.09 3.30 -1.92
C THR A 23 -20.64 3.47 -3.35
N PRO A 24 -21.78 2.83 -3.67
CA PRO A 24 -22.46 3.02 -4.95
C PRO A 24 -22.73 4.49 -5.28
N ALA A 25 -23.22 5.27 -4.30
CA ALA A 25 -23.50 6.69 -4.48
C ALA A 25 -22.25 7.50 -4.85
N GLN A 26 -21.11 7.20 -4.22
CA GLN A 26 -19.84 7.87 -4.53
C GLN A 26 -19.35 7.52 -5.95
N LEU A 27 -19.58 6.29 -6.41
CA LEU A 27 -19.19 5.89 -7.76
C LEU A 27 -20.00 6.64 -8.82
N THR A 28 -21.31 6.75 -8.62
CA THR A 28 -22.20 7.53 -9.50
C THR A 28 -21.82 9.02 -9.49
N GLU A 29 -21.51 9.58 -8.32
CA GLU A 29 -21.01 10.95 -8.20
C GLU A 29 -19.73 11.15 -9.02
N VAL A 30 -18.71 10.31 -8.80
CA VAL A 30 -17.44 10.35 -9.55
C VAL A 30 -17.66 10.25 -11.06
N HIS A 31 -18.59 9.41 -11.51
CA HIS A 31 -18.92 9.27 -12.93
C HIS A 31 -19.46 10.57 -13.53
N VAL A 32 -20.39 11.23 -12.85
CA VAL A 32 -20.91 12.55 -13.26
C VAL A 32 -19.81 13.61 -13.24
N GLU A 33 -18.98 13.62 -12.19
CA GLU A 33 -17.86 14.56 -12.08
C GLU A 33 -16.84 14.39 -13.21
N MET A 34 -16.53 13.16 -13.62
CA MET A 34 -15.61 12.90 -14.73
C MET A 34 -16.17 13.39 -16.06
N GLN A 35 -17.45 13.17 -16.33
CA GLN A 35 -18.10 13.68 -17.53
C GLN A 35 -18.09 15.21 -17.58
N GLU A 36 -18.28 15.87 -16.43
CA GLU A 36 -18.17 17.33 -16.30
C GLU A 36 -16.74 17.81 -16.59
N LEU A 37 -15.73 17.13 -16.03
CA LEU A 37 -14.33 17.46 -16.28
C LEU A 37 -13.93 17.24 -17.75
N ALA A 38 -14.38 16.17 -18.41
CA ALA A 38 -14.09 15.95 -19.82
C ALA A 38 -14.64 17.09 -20.71
N ARG A 39 -15.88 17.54 -20.44
CA ARG A 39 -16.45 18.73 -21.11
C ARG A 39 -15.64 19.98 -20.84
N PHE A 40 -15.12 20.13 -19.63
CA PHE A 40 -14.24 21.24 -19.28
C PHE A 40 -12.91 21.22 -20.04
N PHE A 41 -12.22 20.08 -20.14
CA PHE A 41 -10.98 19.95 -20.92
C PHE A 41 -11.21 20.31 -22.41
N GLN A 42 -12.32 19.87 -22.97
CA GLN A 42 -12.72 20.27 -24.33
C GLN A 42 -12.98 21.78 -24.44
N SER A 43 -13.62 22.39 -23.43
CA SER A 43 -13.81 23.85 -23.38
C SER A 43 -12.47 24.58 -23.34
N VAL A 44 -11.52 24.12 -22.53
CA VAL A 44 -10.15 24.68 -22.47
C VAL A 44 -9.48 24.61 -23.84
N ARG A 45 -9.53 23.46 -24.54
CA ARG A 45 -9.01 23.34 -25.92
C ARG A 45 -9.67 24.36 -26.86
N ASN A 46 -10.98 24.50 -26.81
CA ASN A 46 -11.71 25.44 -27.66
C ASN A 46 -11.30 26.90 -27.39
N LYS A 47 -11.10 27.30 -26.13
CA LYS A 47 -10.61 28.64 -25.78
C LYS A 47 -9.15 28.84 -26.20
N ALA A 48 -8.32 27.82 -26.03
CA ALA A 48 -6.92 27.84 -26.45
C ALA A 48 -6.78 28.06 -27.96
N LEU A 49 -7.61 27.37 -28.77
CA LEU A 49 -7.70 27.58 -30.21
C LEU A 49 -8.11 29.01 -30.56
N LYS A 50 -9.14 29.57 -29.90
CA LYS A 50 -9.57 30.96 -30.10
C LYS A 50 -8.47 31.98 -29.74
N LEU A 51 -7.73 31.72 -28.67
CA LEU A 51 -6.65 32.57 -28.18
C LEU A 51 -5.31 32.33 -28.89
N ARG A 52 -5.24 31.33 -29.78
CA ARG A 52 -4.01 30.88 -30.45
C ARG A 52 -2.89 30.58 -29.46
N THR A 53 -3.23 29.90 -28.38
CA THR A 53 -2.29 29.46 -27.34
C THR A 53 -2.43 27.95 -27.10
N PRO A 54 -1.42 27.30 -26.51
CA PRO A 54 -1.55 25.91 -26.08
C PRO A 54 -2.59 25.75 -24.95
N PRO A 55 -3.34 24.62 -24.90
CA PRO A 55 -4.40 24.41 -23.92
C PRO A 55 -3.91 24.37 -22.47
N GLU A 56 -2.71 23.84 -22.23
CA GLU A 56 -2.08 23.87 -20.92
C GLU A 56 -1.84 25.30 -20.44
N THR A 57 -1.57 26.25 -21.35
CA THR A 57 -1.36 27.66 -20.99
C THR A 57 -2.66 28.29 -20.50
N VAL A 58 -3.80 27.96 -21.12
CA VAL A 58 -5.13 28.37 -20.65
C VAL A 58 -5.43 27.74 -19.29
N PHE A 59 -5.15 26.45 -19.11
CA PHE A 59 -5.35 25.76 -17.82
C PHE A 59 -4.49 26.37 -16.70
N GLN A 60 -3.20 26.65 -16.96
CA GLN A 60 -2.32 27.32 -16.00
C GLN A 60 -2.77 28.75 -15.72
N CYS A 61 -3.29 29.47 -16.72
CA CYS A 61 -3.85 30.81 -16.55
C CYS A 61 -5.06 30.80 -15.61
N LEU A 62 -6.01 29.88 -15.80
CA LEU A 62 -7.16 29.70 -14.90
C LEU A 62 -6.72 29.39 -13.46
N MET A 63 -5.73 28.51 -13.30
CA MET A 63 -5.13 28.22 -12.00
C MET A 63 -4.42 29.43 -11.36
N HIS A 64 -3.80 30.30 -12.17
CA HIS A 64 -3.16 31.52 -11.70
C HIS A 64 -4.17 32.54 -11.20
N ILE A 65 -5.23 32.78 -11.99
CA ILE A 65 -6.33 33.68 -11.63
C ILE A 65 -6.98 33.24 -10.32
N ASP A 66 -7.24 31.94 -10.18
CA ASP A 66 -7.89 31.36 -9.01
C ASP A 66 -7.04 31.43 -7.73
N MET A 67 -5.71 31.34 -7.85
CA MET A 67 -4.79 31.45 -6.70
C MET A 67 -4.49 32.90 -6.30
N GLY A 68 -4.72 33.88 -7.17
CA GLY A 68 -4.37 35.29 -6.97
C GLY A 68 -2.88 35.51 -6.67
N ASP A 69 -2.50 36.76 -6.39
CA ASP A 69 -1.14 37.18 -5.96
C ASP A 69 -0.70 36.62 -4.59
N VAL A 70 -1.44 35.66 -4.02
CA VAL A 70 -1.31 35.19 -2.64
C VAL A 70 -0.02 34.38 -2.41
N VAL A 71 0.71 34.00 -3.47
CA VAL A 71 2.03 33.37 -3.32
C VAL A 71 3.06 34.06 -4.18
N SER A 72 3.64 35.14 -3.66
CA SER A 72 4.96 35.61 -4.08
C SER A 72 6.00 34.51 -3.80
N PHE A 73 6.21 33.62 -4.77
CA PHE A 73 7.21 32.55 -4.72
C PHE A 73 8.65 33.11 -4.61
N ASP A 74 8.87 34.39 -4.93
CA ASP A 74 10.13 35.08 -4.70
C ASP A 74 10.49 35.17 -3.20
N LYS A 75 9.49 35.17 -2.30
CA LYS A 75 9.74 35.07 -0.86
C LYS A 75 10.15 33.66 -0.40
N GLN A 76 9.84 32.61 -1.17
CA GLN A 76 10.25 31.23 -0.88
C GLN A 76 11.67 30.88 -1.34
N ARG A 77 12.30 31.73 -2.18
CA ARG A 77 13.69 31.52 -2.63
C ARG A 77 14.76 31.90 -1.59
N ARG A 78 14.41 32.55 -0.49
CA ARG A 78 15.39 33.17 0.43
C ARG A 78 15.57 32.49 1.79
N ASP A 79 14.80 31.46 2.13
CA ASP A 79 14.97 30.74 3.41
C ASP A 79 15.41 29.28 3.22
N GLY A 80 16.68 29.03 3.54
CA GLY A 80 17.14 27.72 4.00
C GLY A 80 17.99 26.93 3.02
N ALA A 81 19.20 26.58 3.47
CA ALA A 81 20.18 25.73 2.83
C ALA A 81 19.73 24.25 2.74
N VAL A 82 18.66 23.99 1.98
CA VAL A 82 18.29 22.64 1.54
C VAL A 82 18.59 22.56 0.04
N PRO A 83 19.49 21.66 -0.41
CA PRO A 83 19.69 21.43 -1.83
C PRO A 83 18.41 20.80 -2.40
N MET A 84 17.49 21.65 -2.85
CA MET A 84 16.29 21.22 -3.55
C MET A 84 16.76 20.56 -4.84
N HIS A 85 16.61 19.23 -4.95
CA HIS A 85 16.70 18.55 -6.23
C HIS A 85 15.75 19.27 -7.18
N GLN A 86 16.27 19.71 -8.33
CA GLN A 86 15.60 20.61 -9.26
C GLN A 86 14.17 20.15 -9.54
N ALA A 87 13.21 20.70 -8.79
CA ALA A 87 11.83 20.71 -9.24
C ALA A 87 11.84 21.49 -10.55
N LYS A 88 11.26 20.93 -11.60
CA LYS A 88 11.11 21.59 -12.90
C LYS A 88 10.36 22.91 -12.65
N VAL A 89 11.09 24.02 -12.53
CA VAL A 89 10.49 25.34 -12.36
C VAL A 89 9.99 25.75 -13.74
N LEU A 90 8.74 25.39 -14.05
CA LEU A 90 8.11 25.78 -15.30
C LEU A 90 7.86 27.29 -15.30
N ALA A 91 8.31 27.96 -16.36
CA ALA A 91 8.08 29.37 -16.55
C ALA A 91 6.58 29.63 -16.76
N ARG A 92 5.96 30.38 -15.85
CA ARG A 92 4.53 30.72 -15.90
C ARG A 92 4.23 32.01 -16.68
N THR A 93 5.24 32.64 -17.25
CA THR A 93 5.16 33.94 -17.92
C THR A 93 4.04 33.97 -18.97
N SER A 94 3.96 32.95 -19.82
CA SER A 94 2.94 32.85 -20.86
C SER A 94 1.51 32.71 -20.32
N ALA A 95 1.33 32.13 -19.13
CA ALA A 95 0.02 32.00 -18.49
C ALA A 95 -0.43 33.32 -17.84
N ILE A 96 0.51 34.07 -17.26
CA ILE A 96 0.28 35.39 -16.67
C ILE A 96 -0.08 36.41 -17.77
N GLU A 97 0.70 36.44 -18.85
CA GLU A 97 0.45 37.31 -20.01
C GLU A 97 -0.88 37.02 -20.72
N LEU A 98 -1.41 35.79 -20.58
CA LEU A 98 -2.67 35.38 -21.19
C LEU A 98 -3.90 35.89 -20.43
N GLU A 99 -3.80 36.19 -19.12
CA GLU A 99 -4.97 36.51 -18.28
C GLU A 99 -5.85 37.63 -18.87
N PRO A 100 -5.31 38.81 -19.27
CA PRO A 100 -6.16 39.89 -19.78
C PRO A 100 -6.92 39.48 -21.04
N ARG A 101 -6.29 38.67 -21.90
CA ARG A 101 -6.88 38.17 -23.14
C ARG A 101 -7.94 37.10 -22.86
N LEU A 102 -7.73 36.25 -21.86
CA LEU A 102 -8.70 35.24 -21.44
C LEU A 102 -9.97 35.91 -20.86
N ARG A 103 -9.82 36.93 -20.00
CA ARG A 103 -10.93 37.74 -19.48
C ARG A 103 -11.69 38.49 -20.58
N GLY A 104 -11.04 38.82 -21.68
CA GLY A 104 -11.69 39.43 -22.86
C GLY A 104 -12.54 38.47 -23.69
N VAL A 105 -12.37 37.14 -23.54
CA VAL A 105 -13.03 36.11 -24.37
C VAL A 105 -14.04 35.26 -23.60
N VAL A 106 -14.02 35.33 -22.26
CA VAL A 106 -14.81 34.50 -21.35
C VAL A 106 -15.56 35.40 -20.38
N SER A 107 -16.86 35.18 -20.17
CA SER A 107 -17.63 35.94 -19.19
C SER A 107 -17.15 35.64 -17.77
N ASN A 108 -17.37 36.56 -16.82
CA ASN A 108 -16.94 36.34 -15.43
C ASN A 108 -17.56 35.08 -14.80
N ASP A 109 -18.82 34.76 -15.13
CA ASP A 109 -19.49 33.56 -14.62
C ASP A 109 -18.89 32.28 -15.20
N GLU A 110 -18.62 32.25 -16.51
CA GLU A 110 -17.94 31.13 -17.17
C GLU A 110 -16.52 30.96 -16.63
N LEU A 111 -15.80 32.06 -16.38
CA LEU A 111 -14.47 32.06 -15.80
C LEU A 111 -14.46 31.44 -14.39
N ASN A 112 -15.40 31.84 -13.53
CA ASN A 112 -15.56 31.26 -12.19
C ASN A 112 -15.87 29.76 -12.23
N SER A 113 -16.74 29.34 -13.15
CA SER A 113 -17.05 27.92 -13.37
C SER A 113 -15.79 27.14 -13.80
N MET A 114 -15.04 27.65 -14.77
CA MET A 114 -13.81 27.03 -15.25
C MET A 114 -12.72 26.94 -14.16
N MET A 115 -12.57 27.96 -13.31
CA MET A 115 -11.65 27.95 -12.17
C MET A 115 -12.05 26.89 -11.12
N SER A 116 -13.35 26.75 -10.85
CA SER A 116 -13.86 25.69 -9.97
C SER A 116 -13.54 24.29 -10.52
N LEU A 117 -13.66 24.10 -11.84
CA LEU A 117 -13.34 22.82 -12.50
C LEU A 117 -11.84 22.53 -12.54
N CYS A 118 -10.98 23.55 -12.62
CA CYS A 118 -9.53 23.43 -12.39
C CYS A 118 -9.22 22.90 -10.98
N LYS A 119 -9.85 23.48 -9.93
CA LYS A 119 -9.73 23.00 -8.55
C LYS A 119 -10.21 21.55 -8.43
N LYS A 120 -11.38 21.25 -9.01
CA LYS A 120 -11.98 19.91 -9.01
C LYS A 120 -11.07 18.88 -9.67
N THR A 121 -10.43 19.22 -10.79
CA THR A 121 -9.41 18.38 -11.43
C THR A 121 -8.27 18.04 -10.46
N ARG A 122 -7.75 19.03 -9.73
CA ARG A 122 -6.67 18.83 -8.75
C ARG A 122 -7.10 18.02 -7.54
N THR A 123 -8.35 18.12 -7.09
CA THR A 123 -8.85 17.40 -5.92
C THR A 123 -9.36 15.99 -6.25
N LEU A 124 -9.85 15.77 -7.47
CA LEU A 124 -10.33 14.47 -7.93
C LEU A 124 -9.18 13.58 -8.41
N LEU A 125 -8.27 14.11 -9.25
CA LEU A 125 -7.20 13.35 -9.89
C LEU A 125 -5.85 13.52 -9.18
N ARG A 126 -5.04 12.46 -9.22
CA ARG A 126 -3.62 12.42 -8.81
C ARG A 126 -2.67 12.86 -9.92
N ILE A 127 -3.17 13.58 -10.93
CA ILE A 127 -2.37 14.13 -12.03
C ILE A 127 -2.17 15.62 -11.77
N LYS A 128 -0.92 16.06 -11.79
CA LYS A 128 -0.59 17.49 -11.78
C LYS A 128 -0.44 17.93 -13.22
N VAL A 129 -1.35 18.78 -13.67
CA VAL A 129 -1.23 19.41 -14.99
C VAL A 129 -0.25 20.58 -14.84
N GLU A 130 0.95 20.45 -15.39
CA GLU A 130 1.96 21.52 -15.39
C GLU A 130 2.41 21.87 -16.82
N ASP A 131 2.48 20.89 -17.72
CA ASP A 131 2.77 21.11 -19.15
C ASP A 131 1.76 20.42 -20.10
N GLY A 132 2.01 20.54 -21.42
CA GLY A 132 1.11 19.99 -22.45
C GLY A 132 1.04 18.46 -22.47
N ASN A 133 2.10 17.78 -22.04
CA ASN A 133 2.08 16.33 -21.90
C ASN A 133 1.18 15.94 -20.73
N ASP A 134 1.30 16.60 -19.58
CA ASP A 134 0.41 16.34 -18.43
C ASP A 134 -1.05 16.63 -18.76
N PHE A 135 -1.32 17.71 -19.51
CA PHE A 135 -2.68 18.04 -19.97
C PHE A 135 -3.26 16.91 -20.82
N SER A 136 -2.48 16.42 -21.79
CA SER A 136 -2.89 15.33 -22.68
C SER A 136 -3.07 14.00 -21.93
N ILE A 137 -2.21 13.71 -20.95
CA ILE A 137 -2.34 12.53 -20.08
C ILE A 137 -3.62 12.61 -19.23
N ALA A 138 -3.89 13.76 -18.61
CA ALA A 138 -5.10 13.95 -17.81
C ALA A 138 -6.38 13.79 -18.64
N GLU A 139 -6.40 14.39 -19.83
CA GLU A 139 -7.53 14.31 -20.76
C GLU A 139 -7.73 12.89 -21.28
N SER A 140 -6.66 12.21 -21.70
CA SER A 140 -6.73 10.82 -22.17
C SER A 140 -7.22 9.87 -21.07
N ALA A 141 -6.70 10.05 -19.84
CA ALA A 141 -7.13 9.27 -18.69
C ALA A 141 -8.63 9.48 -18.39
N LEU A 142 -9.11 10.72 -18.41
CA LEU A 142 -10.53 11.03 -18.21
C LEU A 142 -11.42 10.30 -19.24
N HIS A 143 -11.07 10.35 -20.52
CA HIS A 143 -11.84 9.65 -21.56
C HIS A 143 -11.86 8.14 -21.34
N GLN A 144 -10.72 7.53 -21.00
CA GLN A 144 -10.62 6.09 -20.74
C GLN A 144 -11.42 5.67 -19.50
N PHE A 145 -11.47 6.52 -18.47
CA PHE A 145 -12.26 6.27 -17.28
C PHE A 145 -13.75 6.42 -17.53
N ILE A 146 -14.17 7.42 -18.31
CA ILE A 146 -15.56 7.58 -18.72
C ILE A 146 -16.00 6.37 -19.55
N GLU A 147 -15.19 5.96 -20.54
CA GLU A 147 -15.47 4.76 -21.34
C GLU A 147 -15.68 3.52 -20.47
N TYR A 148 -14.81 3.33 -19.47
CA TYR A 148 -14.94 2.24 -18.51
C TYR A 148 -16.19 2.36 -17.64
N LEU A 149 -16.45 3.54 -17.08
CA LEU A 149 -17.61 3.79 -16.21
C LEU A 149 -18.93 3.64 -16.97
N ASP A 150 -19.00 4.15 -18.21
CA ASP A 150 -20.14 3.97 -19.11
C ASP A 150 -20.33 2.49 -19.45
N PHE A 151 -19.25 1.73 -19.66
CA PHE A 151 -19.34 0.30 -19.90
C PHE A 151 -19.95 -0.44 -18.71
N ILE A 152 -19.45 -0.22 -17.49
CA ILE A 152 -19.97 -0.91 -16.31
C ILE A 152 -21.36 -0.42 -15.89
N ASP A 153 -21.69 0.85 -16.13
CA ASP A 153 -23.04 1.39 -15.91
C ASP A 153 -24.05 0.70 -16.84
N ASN A 154 -23.73 0.59 -18.13
CA ASN A 154 -24.55 -0.14 -19.10
C ASN A 154 -24.65 -1.64 -18.76
N ALA A 155 -23.53 -2.29 -18.42
CA ALA A 155 -23.51 -3.70 -18.04
C ALA A 155 -24.28 -3.97 -16.73
N SER A 156 -24.41 -2.95 -15.87
CA SER A 156 -25.19 -3.01 -14.64
C SER A 156 -26.68 -2.72 -14.81
N GLU A 157 -27.14 -2.47 -16.05
CA GLU A 157 -28.51 -2.01 -16.33
C GLU A 157 -28.85 -0.71 -15.58
N ARG A 158 -27.85 0.16 -15.40
CA ARG A 158 -27.95 1.42 -14.62
C ARG A 158 -28.35 1.23 -13.17
N ASN A 159 -28.05 0.06 -12.60
CA ASN A 159 -28.25 -0.20 -11.18
C ASN A 159 -26.96 0.16 -10.40
N PRO A 160 -26.98 1.15 -9.49
CA PRO A 160 -25.78 1.61 -8.80
C PRO A 160 -25.07 0.51 -7.99
N ASP A 161 -25.82 -0.39 -7.35
CA ASP A 161 -25.24 -1.49 -6.57
C ASP A 161 -24.55 -2.53 -7.45
N LYS A 162 -25.13 -2.85 -8.61
CA LYS A 162 -24.49 -3.72 -9.60
C LYS A 162 -23.28 -3.05 -10.25
N MET A 163 -23.37 -1.76 -10.59
CA MET A 163 -22.26 -0.95 -11.12
C MET A 163 -21.09 -0.95 -10.13
N PHE A 164 -21.39 -0.78 -8.84
CA PHE A 164 -20.39 -0.83 -7.78
C PHE A 164 -19.76 -2.22 -7.64
N LYS A 165 -20.53 -3.31 -7.81
CA LYS A 165 -19.96 -4.66 -7.87
C LYS A 165 -18.97 -4.82 -9.02
N PHE A 166 -19.32 -4.37 -10.23
CA PHE A 166 -18.38 -4.35 -11.36
C PHE A 166 -17.12 -3.54 -11.04
N TYR A 167 -17.30 -2.36 -10.44
CA TYR A 167 -16.20 -1.50 -10.01
C TYR A 167 -15.31 -2.11 -8.92
N MET A 168 -15.78 -3.10 -8.15
CA MET A 168 -15.05 -3.72 -7.05
C MET A 168 -14.47 -5.09 -7.38
N VAL A 169 -14.70 -5.62 -8.59
CA VAL A 169 -14.23 -6.96 -9.00
C VAL A 169 -12.72 -6.99 -9.16
N GLU A 170 -12.04 -7.98 -8.59
CA GLU A 170 -10.57 -8.02 -8.60
C GLU A 170 -9.99 -9.11 -9.51
N ASP A 171 -10.83 -9.99 -10.06
CA ASP A 171 -10.40 -11.13 -10.86
C ASP A 171 -11.32 -11.38 -12.07
N GLU A 172 -10.72 -11.97 -13.11
CA GLU A 172 -11.35 -12.19 -14.40
C GLU A 172 -12.53 -13.17 -14.33
N ALA A 173 -12.45 -14.19 -13.47
CA ALA A 173 -13.54 -15.17 -13.35
C ALA A 173 -14.79 -14.52 -12.74
N SER A 174 -14.62 -13.74 -11.65
CA SER A 174 -15.70 -12.96 -11.05
C SER A 174 -16.29 -11.93 -12.03
N LEU A 175 -15.44 -11.29 -12.86
CA LEU A 175 -15.89 -10.35 -13.88
C LEU A 175 -16.72 -11.06 -14.95
N LEU A 176 -16.27 -12.21 -15.45
CA LEU A 176 -16.99 -13.00 -16.45
C LEU A 176 -18.34 -13.50 -15.92
N LEU A 177 -18.39 -13.90 -14.64
CA LEU A 177 -19.63 -14.28 -13.98
C LEU A 177 -20.63 -13.11 -13.91
N LEU A 178 -20.16 -11.91 -13.55
CA LEU A 178 -21.01 -10.71 -13.53
C LEU A 178 -21.47 -10.29 -14.93
N LEU A 179 -20.62 -10.47 -15.95
CA LEU A 179 -20.96 -10.22 -17.34
C LEU A 179 -21.89 -11.28 -17.95
N GLY A 180 -22.29 -12.30 -17.18
CA GLY A 180 -23.16 -13.39 -17.65
C GLY A 180 -22.50 -14.29 -18.71
N ARG A 181 -21.17 -14.19 -18.90
CA ARG A 181 -20.43 -15.02 -19.86
C ARG A 181 -20.02 -16.33 -19.18
N ARG A 182 -20.65 -17.44 -19.58
CA ARG A 182 -20.16 -18.79 -19.27
C ARG A 182 -18.72 -18.91 -19.77
N THR A 183 -17.82 -19.40 -18.93
CA THR A 183 -16.43 -19.68 -19.27
C THR A 183 -16.38 -20.64 -20.48
N PRO A 184 -15.69 -20.31 -21.58
CA PRO A 184 -15.63 -21.18 -22.77
C PRO A 184 -14.79 -22.45 -22.58
N TYR A 185 -14.22 -22.68 -21.40
CA TYR A 185 -13.48 -23.91 -21.08
C TYR A 185 -14.39 -24.98 -20.49
N SER A 186 -15.41 -25.42 -21.25
CA SER A 186 -16.10 -26.68 -20.96
C SER A 186 -16.61 -27.31 -22.25
N SER A 187 -15.66 -27.87 -23.00
CA SER A 187 -15.95 -28.71 -24.16
C SER A 187 -14.88 -29.79 -24.22
N CYS A 188 -15.07 -30.85 -23.44
CA CYS A 188 -14.42 -32.14 -23.66
C CYS A 188 -15.43 -33.26 -23.36
N PRO A 189 -15.33 -34.40 -24.07
CA PRO A 189 -16.45 -35.28 -24.35
C PRO A 189 -16.89 -36.08 -23.12
N ARG A 190 -18.21 -36.23 -22.99
CA ARG A 190 -18.87 -37.09 -21.99
C ARG A 190 -18.40 -38.53 -22.14
N TYR A 191 -17.77 -39.06 -21.10
CA TYR A 191 -17.89 -40.48 -20.77
C TYR A 191 -18.95 -40.59 -19.68
N GLU A 192 -20.00 -41.34 -20.01
CA GLU A 192 -21.04 -41.76 -19.08
C GLU A 192 -20.42 -42.66 -18.01
N SER A 193 -20.57 -42.30 -16.74
CA SER A 193 -20.80 -43.30 -15.69
C SER A 193 -21.44 -42.64 -14.48
N ASP A 194 -22.48 -43.34 -14.04
CA ASP A 194 -23.47 -43.05 -13.04
C ASP A 194 -22.90 -42.80 -11.63
N GLY A 195 -23.55 -41.92 -10.86
CA GLY A 195 -23.23 -41.67 -9.44
C GLY A 195 -23.23 -40.20 -9.05
N SER A 196 -24.41 -39.61 -8.83
CA SER A 196 -24.57 -38.24 -8.30
C SER A 196 -23.91 -38.02 -6.94
N PRO A 197 -23.24 -36.88 -6.74
CA PRO A 197 -23.11 -36.27 -5.43
C PRO A 197 -23.93 -34.98 -5.32
N VAL A 198 -24.45 -34.81 -4.11
CA VAL A 198 -25.27 -33.73 -3.58
C VAL A 198 -24.66 -32.35 -3.89
N VAL A 199 -25.50 -31.46 -4.42
CA VAL A 199 -25.19 -30.05 -4.66
C VAL A 199 -25.21 -29.29 -3.34
N VAL A 200 -24.06 -28.77 -2.93
CA VAL A 200 -23.93 -27.69 -1.94
C VAL A 200 -23.05 -26.59 -2.53
N ASP A 201 -23.68 -25.46 -2.85
CA ASP A 201 -23.18 -24.09 -3.04
C ASP A 201 -21.79 -23.82 -3.68
N GLY A 202 -21.80 -23.35 -4.93
CA GLY A 202 -21.27 -22.02 -5.26
C GLY A 202 -19.75 -21.77 -5.35
N THR A 203 -18.98 -22.58 -6.09
CA THR A 203 -17.78 -22.24 -6.93
C THR A 203 -16.90 -23.49 -7.10
N ALA A 204 -17.26 -24.36 -8.04
CA ALA A 204 -16.40 -25.50 -8.40
C ALA A 204 -15.25 -25.03 -9.29
N THR A 205 -14.27 -24.32 -8.74
CA THR A 205 -12.90 -24.49 -9.23
C THR A 205 -12.53 -25.93 -8.90
N ALA A 206 -12.36 -26.78 -9.92
CA ALA A 206 -11.88 -28.14 -9.73
C ALA A 206 -10.63 -28.06 -8.84
N VAL A 207 -10.75 -28.58 -7.61
CA VAL A 207 -9.66 -28.55 -6.63
C VAL A 207 -8.48 -29.27 -7.30
N PRO A 208 -7.33 -28.59 -7.49
CA PRO A 208 -6.21 -29.22 -8.18
C PRO A 208 -5.78 -30.44 -7.35
N PRO A 209 -5.60 -31.61 -7.98
CA PRO A 209 -5.21 -32.81 -7.24
C PRO A 209 -3.91 -32.55 -6.48
N LEU A 210 -3.81 -33.09 -5.27
CA LEU A 210 -2.57 -33.05 -4.51
C LEU A 210 -1.52 -33.91 -5.23
N PRO A 211 -0.32 -33.36 -5.50
CA PRO A 211 0.74 -34.14 -6.12
C PRO A 211 1.17 -35.26 -5.17
N SER A 212 1.57 -36.40 -5.76
CA SER A 212 2.16 -37.48 -4.96
C SER A 212 3.47 -37.02 -4.33
N GLU A 213 3.87 -37.63 -3.22
CA GLU A 213 5.08 -37.22 -2.51
C GLU A 213 6.33 -37.25 -3.39
N ARG A 214 6.42 -38.20 -4.33
CA ARG A 214 7.55 -38.32 -5.27
C ARG A 214 7.58 -37.22 -6.34
N GLU A 215 6.42 -36.63 -6.65
CA GLU A 215 6.25 -35.63 -7.71
C GLU A 215 6.17 -34.21 -7.16
N LEU A 216 6.01 -34.05 -5.84
CA LEU A 216 5.76 -32.78 -5.16
C LEU A 216 6.76 -31.69 -5.57
N GLU A 217 8.06 -31.95 -5.51
CA GLU A 217 9.08 -30.94 -5.88
C GLU A 217 9.01 -30.56 -7.37
N GLY A 218 8.76 -31.55 -8.25
CA GLY A 218 8.66 -31.34 -9.69
C GLY A 218 7.45 -30.48 -10.05
N GLU A 219 6.30 -30.81 -9.46
CA GLU A 219 5.06 -30.06 -9.66
C GLU A 219 5.13 -28.66 -9.04
N VAL A 220 5.69 -28.52 -7.83
CA VAL A 220 5.91 -27.20 -7.22
C VAL A 220 6.84 -26.37 -8.08
N ARG A 221 7.93 -26.93 -8.62
CA ARG A 221 8.82 -26.21 -9.54
C ARG A 221 8.06 -25.73 -10.78
N ARG A 222 7.28 -26.61 -11.41
CA ARG A 222 6.50 -26.28 -12.61
C ARG A 222 5.52 -25.14 -12.35
N VAL A 223 4.76 -25.20 -11.26
CA VAL A 223 3.79 -24.16 -10.89
C VAL A 223 4.49 -22.87 -10.46
N ALA A 224 5.63 -22.96 -9.77
CA ALA A 224 6.43 -21.81 -9.36
C ALA A 224 7.03 -21.04 -10.55
N LEU A 225 7.41 -21.74 -11.62
CA LEU A 225 7.85 -21.10 -12.87
C LEU A 225 6.72 -20.26 -13.50
N VAL A 226 5.49 -20.78 -13.50
CA VAL A 226 4.33 -20.04 -14.01
C VAL A 226 4.09 -18.79 -13.16
N CYS A 227 4.07 -18.90 -11.83
CA CYS A 227 3.77 -17.73 -10.99
C CYS A 227 4.82 -16.63 -11.07
N GLY A 228 6.11 -16.99 -11.17
CA GLY A 228 7.22 -16.05 -11.29
C GLY A 228 7.43 -15.44 -12.68
N SER A 229 6.79 -15.99 -13.72
CA SER A 229 7.01 -15.55 -15.11
C SER A 229 6.30 -14.22 -15.43
N SER A 230 7.02 -13.30 -16.08
CA SER A 230 6.43 -12.07 -16.61
C SER A 230 5.71 -12.25 -17.95
N SER A 231 5.95 -13.37 -18.66
CA SER A 231 5.28 -13.68 -19.93
C SER A 231 3.90 -14.32 -19.75
N GLU A 232 3.63 -14.87 -18.58
CA GLU A 232 2.36 -15.50 -18.25
C GLU A 232 1.28 -14.48 -17.91
N SER A 233 0.03 -14.81 -18.24
CA SER A 233 -1.12 -13.95 -17.94
C SER A 233 -1.31 -13.77 -16.42
N ALA A 234 -1.87 -12.64 -15.99
CA ALA A 234 -2.16 -12.41 -14.58
C ALA A 234 -3.08 -13.49 -13.97
N GLY A 235 -4.08 -13.96 -14.75
CA GLY A 235 -4.99 -15.02 -14.34
C GLY A 235 -4.30 -16.38 -14.17
N SER A 236 -3.41 -16.74 -15.10
CA SER A 236 -2.59 -17.96 -15.01
C SER A 236 -1.71 -17.94 -13.76
N ARG A 237 -1.04 -16.81 -13.52
CA ARG A 237 -0.16 -16.62 -12.36
C ARG A 237 -0.92 -16.67 -11.03
N LEU A 238 -2.12 -16.07 -10.99
CA LEU A 238 -2.99 -16.13 -9.82
C LEU A 238 -3.47 -17.55 -9.53
N THR A 239 -3.86 -18.29 -10.57
CA THR A 239 -4.28 -19.70 -10.47
C THR A 239 -3.14 -20.59 -9.97
N ALA A 240 -1.92 -20.35 -10.46
CA ALA A 240 -0.71 -21.02 -9.98
C ALA A 240 -0.46 -20.75 -8.49
N LEU A 241 -0.58 -19.48 -8.04
CA LEU A 241 -0.41 -19.14 -6.63
C LEU A 241 -1.51 -19.73 -5.72
N ARG A 242 -2.77 -19.78 -6.18
CA ARG A 242 -3.86 -20.46 -5.46
C ARG A 242 -3.62 -21.96 -5.34
N THR A 243 -3.09 -22.58 -6.40
CA THR A 243 -2.69 -23.99 -6.40
C THR A 243 -1.57 -24.25 -5.39
N LEU A 244 -0.54 -23.39 -5.36
CA LEU A 244 0.54 -23.48 -4.38
C LEU A 244 0.03 -23.31 -2.95
N GLU A 245 -0.85 -22.33 -2.68
CA GLU A 245 -1.44 -22.16 -1.35
C GLU A 245 -2.20 -23.41 -0.93
N TYR A 246 -3.07 -23.94 -1.81
CA TYR A 246 -3.83 -25.14 -1.53
C TYR A 246 -2.94 -26.35 -1.23
N TRP A 247 -1.92 -26.60 -2.06
CA TRP A 247 -0.99 -27.71 -1.81
C TRP A 247 -0.21 -27.51 -0.51
N LEU A 248 0.35 -26.33 -0.27
CA LEU A 248 1.14 -26.05 0.94
C LEU A 248 0.31 -26.02 2.21
N THR A 249 -1.01 -25.89 2.14
CA THR A 249 -1.91 -26.02 3.29
C THR A 249 -2.41 -27.45 3.47
N SER A 250 -2.50 -28.23 2.39
CA SER A 250 -3.16 -29.54 2.40
C SER A 250 -2.23 -30.75 2.40
N ILE A 251 -0.96 -30.62 1.99
CA ILE A 251 0.00 -31.74 2.11
C ILE A 251 0.20 -32.13 3.58
N PRO A 252 0.42 -33.42 3.93
CA PRO A 252 0.67 -33.83 5.32
C PRO A 252 1.89 -33.15 5.95
N ASP A 253 1.88 -32.87 7.26
CA ASP A 253 2.98 -32.20 7.97
C ASP A 253 4.32 -32.93 7.80
N THR A 254 4.30 -34.26 7.89
CA THR A 254 5.50 -35.10 7.69
C THR A 254 6.12 -34.91 6.30
N SER A 255 5.28 -34.81 5.26
CA SER A 255 5.72 -34.55 3.89
C SER A 255 6.20 -33.10 3.72
N PHE A 256 5.50 -32.13 4.30
CA PHE A 256 5.88 -30.71 4.26
C PHE A 256 7.27 -30.50 4.86
N HIS A 257 7.49 -30.98 6.09
CA HIS A 257 8.77 -30.81 6.78
C HIS A 257 9.92 -31.52 6.07
N ARG A 258 9.67 -32.70 5.48
CA ARG A 258 10.67 -33.44 4.68
C ARG A 258 11.15 -32.64 3.47
N HIS A 259 10.24 -31.95 2.78
CA HIS A 259 10.54 -31.21 1.55
C HIS A 259 10.79 -29.71 1.77
N LEU A 260 10.67 -29.20 3.00
CA LEU A 260 10.69 -27.77 3.31
C LEU A 260 11.89 -27.02 2.71
N ALA A 261 13.09 -27.60 2.79
CA ALA A 261 14.29 -26.97 2.23
C ALA A 261 14.25 -26.85 0.70
N ALA A 262 13.75 -27.87 0.01
CA ALA A 262 13.56 -27.86 -1.44
C ALA A 262 12.45 -26.88 -1.84
N LEU A 263 11.31 -26.93 -1.16
CA LEU A 263 10.18 -26.00 -1.36
C LEU A 263 10.63 -24.54 -1.18
N ALA A 264 11.38 -24.24 -0.12
CA ALA A 264 11.92 -22.90 0.12
C ALA A 264 12.83 -22.44 -1.03
N SER A 265 13.71 -23.32 -1.52
CA SER A 265 14.60 -23.03 -2.66
C SER A 265 13.82 -22.70 -3.94
N LEU A 266 12.80 -23.52 -4.24
CA LEU A 266 11.98 -23.38 -5.45
C LEU A 266 11.07 -22.13 -5.41
N LEU A 267 10.60 -21.76 -4.22
CA LEU A 267 9.62 -20.68 -4.03
C LEU A 267 10.26 -19.32 -3.74
N THR A 268 11.56 -19.26 -3.43
CA THR A 268 12.23 -18.02 -3.01
C THR A 268 12.03 -16.89 -4.02
N GLU A 269 12.51 -17.07 -5.25
CA GLU A 269 12.45 -16.03 -6.29
C GLU A 269 11.01 -15.80 -6.80
N PRO A 270 10.21 -16.84 -7.13
CA PRO A 270 8.86 -16.62 -7.62
C PRO A 270 7.96 -15.86 -6.63
N LEU A 271 8.04 -16.16 -5.34
CA LEU A 271 7.27 -15.43 -4.33
C LEU A 271 7.84 -14.03 -4.04
N ALA A 272 9.15 -13.82 -4.20
CA ALA A 272 9.74 -12.48 -4.14
C ALA A 272 9.25 -11.60 -5.31
N VAL A 273 9.13 -12.15 -6.51
CA VAL A 273 8.55 -11.45 -7.67
C VAL A 273 7.08 -11.13 -7.43
N CYS A 274 6.27 -12.13 -7.07
CA CYS A 274 4.83 -11.95 -6.89
C CYS A 274 4.48 -11.06 -5.69
N GLY A 275 5.22 -11.18 -4.58
CA GLY A 275 5.05 -10.33 -3.39
C GLY A 275 5.41 -8.86 -3.64
N GLY A 276 6.26 -8.58 -4.63
CA GLY A 276 6.62 -7.23 -5.06
C GLY A 276 5.73 -6.67 -6.17
N GLU A 277 4.70 -7.40 -6.60
CA GLU A 277 3.89 -7.01 -7.73
C GLU A 277 2.86 -5.93 -7.40
N LYS A 278 2.62 -5.02 -8.35
CA LYS A 278 1.67 -3.90 -8.20
C LYS A 278 0.20 -4.34 -8.29
N ARG A 279 -0.08 -5.51 -8.85
CA ARG A 279 -1.43 -6.09 -8.95
C ARG A 279 -1.81 -6.68 -7.60
N SER A 280 -2.85 -6.13 -6.98
CA SER A 280 -3.24 -6.48 -5.60
C SER A 280 -3.56 -7.97 -5.46
N ALA A 281 -4.30 -8.57 -6.39
CA ALA A 281 -4.67 -9.99 -6.34
C ALA A 281 -3.45 -10.91 -6.29
N ILE A 282 -2.44 -10.69 -7.15
CA ILE A 282 -1.21 -11.50 -7.19
C ILE A 282 -0.40 -11.30 -5.90
N CYS A 283 -0.21 -10.05 -5.47
CA CYS A 283 0.55 -9.74 -4.26
C CYS A 283 -0.10 -10.35 -3.02
N ARG A 284 -1.43 -10.21 -2.86
CA ARG A 284 -2.16 -10.80 -1.73
C ARG A 284 -2.08 -12.32 -1.73
N GLN A 285 -2.23 -12.95 -2.90
CA GLN A 285 -2.16 -14.39 -3.01
C GLN A 285 -0.74 -14.91 -2.70
N ALA A 286 0.31 -14.21 -3.13
CA ALA A 286 1.69 -14.53 -2.75
C ALA A 286 1.92 -14.37 -1.24
N CYS A 287 1.35 -13.33 -0.63
CA CYS A 287 1.36 -13.15 0.83
C CYS A 287 0.66 -14.33 1.54
N ALA A 288 -0.46 -14.82 0.99
CA ALA A 288 -1.18 -15.97 1.53
C ALA A 288 -0.33 -17.26 1.48
N VAL A 289 0.36 -17.50 0.35
CA VAL A 289 1.33 -18.62 0.24
C VAL A 289 2.45 -18.49 1.28
N LEU A 290 3.04 -17.29 1.45
CA LEU A 290 4.07 -17.06 2.46
C LEU A 290 3.57 -17.29 3.89
N MET A 291 2.33 -16.88 4.19
CA MET A 291 1.68 -17.14 5.48
C MET A 291 1.41 -18.64 5.69
N ALA A 292 1.04 -19.39 4.64
CA ALA A 292 0.87 -20.84 4.73
C ALA A 292 2.20 -21.56 5.05
N VAL A 293 3.31 -21.12 4.43
CA VAL A 293 4.65 -21.61 4.78
C VAL A 293 5.00 -21.24 6.23
N ALA A 294 4.78 -19.98 6.62
CA ALA A 294 5.09 -19.51 7.97
C ALA A 294 4.31 -20.28 9.05
N ALA A 295 3.01 -20.50 8.85
CA ALA A 295 2.13 -21.17 9.81
C ALA A 295 2.53 -22.63 10.09
N ARG A 296 3.22 -23.28 9.15
CA ARG A 296 3.62 -24.69 9.23
C ARG A 296 5.10 -24.88 9.51
N THR A 297 5.85 -23.81 9.72
CA THR A 297 7.31 -23.91 9.89
C THR A 297 7.71 -23.56 11.31
N SER A 298 8.54 -24.40 11.93
CA SER A 298 9.10 -24.12 13.25
C SER A 298 10.25 -23.11 13.17
N PRO A 299 10.50 -22.31 14.22
CA PRO A 299 11.63 -21.37 14.27
C PRO A 299 12.99 -22.03 13.96
N ALA A 300 13.17 -23.28 14.41
CA ALA A 300 14.41 -24.03 14.22
C ALA A 300 14.78 -24.23 12.73
N ALA A 301 13.78 -24.32 11.84
CA ALA A 301 14.01 -24.50 10.41
C ALA A 301 14.62 -23.25 9.72
N PHE A 302 14.62 -22.10 10.38
CA PHE A 302 15.18 -20.85 9.86
C PHE A 302 16.65 -20.62 10.22
N HIS A 303 17.26 -21.45 11.07
CA HIS A 303 18.66 -21.27 11.48
C HIS A 303 19.65 -21.43 10.32
N ASP A 304 19.43 -22.45 9.48
CA ASP A 304 20.32 -22.79 8.37
C ASP A 304 19.57 -23.18 7.10
N GLY A 305 20.29 -23.13 5.97
CA GLY A 305 19.81 -23.59 4.68
C GLY A 305 18.95 -22.58 3.89
N PRO A 306 18.20 -23.05 2.87
CA PRO A 306 17.53 -22.19 1.90
C PRO A 306 16.47 -21.27 2.50
N LEU A 307 15.79 -21.71 3.56
CA LEU A 307 14.72 -20.96 4.20
C LEU A 307 15.24 -19.68 4.89
N ARG A 308 16.44 -19.73 5.47
CA ARG A 308 17.14 -18.55 6.00
C ARG A 308 17.39 -17.50 4.92
N SER A 309 17.88 -17.94 3.75
CA SER A 309 18.16 -17.07 2.61
C SER A 309 16.88 -16.55 1.96
N ALA A 310 15.79 -17.31 2.02
CA ALA A 310 14.47 -16.93 1.54
C ALA A 310 13.83 -15.85 2.43
N LEU A 311 13.89 -16.04 3.76
CA LEU A 311 13.28 -15.15 4.76
C LEU A 311 13.68 -13.68 4.56
N GLY A 312 14.98 -13.40 4.48
CA GLY A 312 15.46 -12.03 4.28
C GLY A 312 14.97 -11.41 2.98
N ARG A 313 15.00 -12.19 1.88
CA ARG A 313 14.51 -11.74 0.56
C ARG A 313 13.01 -11.44 0.58
N TRP A 314 12.20 -12.36 1.11
CA TRP A 314 10.75 -12.16 1.21
C TRP A 314 10.41 -10.94 2.05
N ILE A 315 11.00 -10.80 3.24
CA ILE A 315 10.76 -9.64 4.10
C ILE A 315 11.18 -8.33 3.40
N ALA A 316 12.36 -8.28 2.78
CA ALA A 316 12.84 -7.08 2.07
C ALA A 316 11.87 -6.65 0.96
N VAL A 317 11.31 -7.60 0.21
CA VAL A 317 10.30 -7.32 -0.82
C VAL A 317 9.01 -6.80 -0.20
N LEU A 318 8.46 -7.51 0.81
CA LEU A 318 7.17 -7.21 1.41
C LEU A 318 7.16 -5.83 2.09
N LEU A 319 8.28 -5.40 2.69
CA LEU A 319 8.40 -4.09 3.33
C LEU A 319 8.12 -2.93 2.37
N ARG A 320 8.35 -3.10 1.07
CA ARG A 320 7.98 -2.11 0.03
C ARG A 320 6.47 -1.98 -0.12
N GLY A 321 5.73 -3.05 0.15
CA GLY A 321 4.28 -3.13 0.09
C GLY A 321 3.58 -2.51 1.31
N VAL A 322 4.21 -2.49 2.48
CA VAL A 322 3.58 -2.07 3.76
C VAL A 322 3.06 -0.62 3.74
N VAL A 323 3.68 0.25 2.94
CA VAL A 323 3.34 1.68 2.86
C VAL A 323 2.76 2.12 1.53
N VAL A 324 2.33 1.20 0.67
CA VAL A 324 1.66 1.57 -0.57
C VAL A 324 0.25 2.09 -0.31
N THR A 325 -0.24 2.94 -1.21
CA THR A 325 -1.60 3.53 -1.06
C THR A 325 -2.73 2.53 -1.27
N VAL A 326 -2.47 1.38 -1.90
CA VAL A 326 -3.45 0.30 -2.08
C VAL A 326 -3.56 -0.47 -0.76
N ALA A 327 -4.62 -0.18 0.01
CA ALA A 327 -4.84 -0.76 1.33
C ALA A 327 -4.80 -2.29 1.34
N ALA A 328 -5.30 -2.94 0.28
CA ALA A 328 -5.30 -4.39 0.17
C ALA A 328 -3.87 -4.99 0.10
N ILE A 329 -2.94 -4.30 -0.57
CA ILE A 329 -1.53 -4.69 -0.63
C ILE A 329 -0.85 -4.38 0.71
N ALA A 330 -1.06 -3.17 1.25
CA ALA A 330 -0.47 -2.75 2.52
C ALA A 330 -0.85 -3.70 3.66
N ASN A 331 -2.13 -4.09 3.75
CA ASN A 331 -2.61 -5.00 4.78
C ASN A 331 -2.08 -6.44 4.62
N ALA A 332 -2.05 -6.96 3.38
CA ALA A 332 -1.56 -8.32 3.14
C ALA A 332 -0.06 -8.45 3.37
N THR A 333 0.72 -7.46 2.93
CA THR A 333 2.18 -7.43 3.12
C THR A 333 2.53 -7.22 4.60
N ASP A 334 1.82 -6.34 5.31
CA ASP A 334 1.95 -6.22 6.77
C ASP A 334 1.68 -7.54 7.50
N ALA A 335 0.56 -8.21 7.16
CA ALA A 335 0.20 -9.48 7.78
C ALA A 335 1.24 -10.59 7.51
N ALA A 336 1.75 -10.67 6.27
CA ALA A 336 2.77 -11.63 5.90
C ALA A 336 4.13 -11.35 6.59
N VAL A 337 4.55 -10.08 6.71
CA VAL A 337 5.77 -9.73 7.46
C VAL A 337 5.64 -10.16 8.92
N ARG A 338 4.51 -9.86 9.57
CA ARG A 338 4.28 -10.28 10.96
C ARG A 338 4.31 -11.80 11.11
N ALA A 339 3.64 -12.53 10.21
CA ALA A 339 3.63 -13.99 10.24
C ALA A 339 5.04 -14.58 10.09
N LEU A 340 5.86 -14.06 9.17
CA LEU A 340 7.23 -14.51 8.96
C LEU A 340 8.14 -14.17 10.16
N VAL A 341 8.00 -13.00 10.76
CA VAL A 341 8.76 -12.61 11.95
C VAL A 341 8.46 -13.54 13.13
N ILE A 342 7.19 -13.87 13.35
CA ILE A 342 6.76 -14.77 14.44
C ILE A 342 7.21 -16.21 14.15
N ALA A 343 6.92 -16.74 12.97
CA ALA A 343 7.26 -18.11 12.60
C ALA A 343 8.77 -18.38 12.63
N SER A 344 9.57 -17.37 12.29
CA SER A 344 11.04 -17.47 12.36
C SER A 344 11.61 -17.23 13.76
N GLY A 345 10.77 -17.01 14.77
CA GLY A 345 11.23 -16.68 16.13
C GLY A 345 12.13 -15.45 16.17
N GLY A 346 11.87 -14.44 15.34
CA GLY A 346 12.71 -13.24 15.26
C GLY A 346 14.11 -13.49 14.65
N HIS A 347 14.23 -14.42 13.70
CA HIS A 347 15.54 -14.78 13.13
C HIS A 347 16.30 -13.56 12.55
N SER A 348 17.62 -13.50 12.80
CA SER A 348 18.49 -12.36 12.49
C SER A 348 18.48 -11.94 11.01
N ALA A 349 18.33 -12.88 10.07
CA ALA A 349 18.26 -12.57 8.63
C ALA A 349 17.04 -11.71 8.27
N GLY A 350 15.88 -12.00 8.86
CA GLY A 350 14.66 -11.21 8.67
C GLY A 350 14.76 -9.85 9.36
N LEU A 351 15.21 -9.84 10.61
CA LEU A 351 15.37 -8.60 11.38
C LEU A 351 16.41 -7.65 10.78
N ARG A 352 17.49 -8.17 10.19
CA ARG A 352 18.47 -7.36 9.46
C ARG A 352 17.82 -6.62 8.29
N SER A 353 17.01 -7.32 7.50
CA SER A 353 16.28 -6.71 6.37
C SER A 353 15.33 -5.60 6.83
N ILE A 354 14.67 -5.80 8.00
CA ILE A 354 13.79 -4.78 8.61
C ILE A 354 14.60 -3.58 9.14
N ALA A 355 15.75 -3.82 9.76
CA ALA A 355 16.63 -2.77 10.26
C ALA A 355 17.26 -1.93 9.13
N GLU A 356 17.65 -2.58 8.03
CA GLU A 356 18.10 -1.90 6.81
C GLU A 356 16.99 -1.02 6.23
N ALA A 357 15.76 -1.53 6.12
CA ALA A 357 14.61 -0.73 5.68
C ALA A 357 14.30 0.44 6.63
N LEU A 358 14.38 0.24 7.94
CA LEU A 358 14.18 1.29 8.95
C LEU A 358 15.19 2.43 8.79
N THR A 359 16.46 2.08 8.59
CA THR A 359 17.56 3.05 8.49
C THR A 359 17.57 3.78 7.14
N ALA A 360 17.25 3.09 6.04
CA ALA A 360 17.16 3.68 4.71
C ALA A 360 15.88 4.51 4.47
N SER A 361 14.78 4.17 5.15
CA SER A 361 13.49 4.80 4.92
C SER A 361 13.43 6.24 5.45
N THR A 362 12.81 7.13 4.67
CA THR A 362 12.35 8.46 5.12
C THR A 362 10.85 8.49 5.46
N HIS A 363 10.11 7.41 5.17
CA HIS A 363 8.66 7.34 5.35
C HIS A 363 8.30 7.05 6.83
N PRO A 364 7.58 7.96 7.53
CA PRO A 364 7.29 7.80 8.96
C PRO A 364 6.55 6.50 9.30
N GLU A 365 5.54 6.13 8.52
CA GLU A 365 4.78 4.89 8.74
C GLU A 365 5.65 3.63 8.60
N LEU A 366 6.58 3.60 7.63
CA LEU A 366 7.47 2.46 7.45
C LEU A 366 8.43 2.35 8.63
N ARG A 367 8.96 3.48 9.12
CA ARG A 367 9.81 3.50 10.32
C ARG A 367 9.07 2.97 11.54
N ARG A 368 7.84 3.43 11.77
CA ARG A 368 6.95 2.96 12.84
C ARG A 368 6.73 1.44 12.75
N ARG A 369 6.38 0.93 11.57
CA ARG A 369 6.14 -0.51 11.32
C ARG A 369 7.40 -1.35 11.52
N CYS A 370 8.55 -0.91 11.00
CA CYS A 370 9.80 -1.63 11.18
C CYS A 370 10.19 -1.73 12.66
N LEU A 371 10.06 -0.65 13.44
CA LEU A 371 10.31 -0.69 14.89
C LEU A 371 9.38 -1.70 15.59
N ALA A 372 8.11 -1.71 15.21
CA ALA A 372 7.13 -2.66 15.74
C ALA A 372 7.45 -4.12 15.35
N TYR A 373 7.87 -4.39 14.12
CA TYR A 373 8.28 -5.74 13.70
C TYR A 373 9.54 -6.22 14.41
N ILE A 374 10.51 -5.32 14.66
CA ILE A 374 11.71 -5.66 15.43
C ILE A 374 11.32 -5.98 16.88
N ALA A 375 10.46 -5.18 17.51
CA ALA A 375 9.96 -5.46 18.85
C ALA A 375 9.22 -6.81 18.92
N LEU A 376 8.38 -7.10 17.93
CA LEU A 376 7.69 -8.39 17.79
C LEU A 376 8.69 -9.54 17.64
N GLY A 377 9.76 -9.37 16.88
CA GLY A 377 10.82 -10.36 16.76
C GLY A 377 11.56 -10.63 18.06
N VAL A 378 11.85 -9.59 18.84
CA VAL A 378 12.47 -9.72 20.18
C VAL A 378 11.57 -10.50 21.14
N VAL A 379 10.26 -10.24 21.13
CA VAL A 379 9.29 -10.99 21.93
C VAL A 379 9.16 -12.44 21.43
N ALA A 380 9.06 -12.65 20.11
CA ALA A 380 8.98 -13.98 19.50
C ALA A 380 10.22 -14.85 19.73
N SER A 381 11.40 -14.23 19.91
CA SER A 381 12.64 -14.94 20.23
C SER A 381 12.91 -15.04 21.73
N HIS A 382 12.02 -14.55 22.60
CA HIS A 382 12.28 -14.36 24.03
C HIS A 382 13.62 -13.66 24.33
N GLY A 383 14.02 -12.68 23.53
CA GLY A 383 15.26 -11.91 23.69
C GLY A 383 16.51 -12.51 23.02
N GLU A 384 16.49 -13.77 22.60
CA GLU A 384 17.65 -14.45 21.97
C GLU A 384 18.18 -13.72 20.72
N CYS A 385 17.29 -13.14 19.89
CA CYS A 385 17.70 -12.44 18.67
C CYS A 385 18.52 -11.18 18.94
N ALA A 386 18.39 -10.58 20.12
CA ALA A 386 19.11 -9.37 20.48
C ALA A 386 20.59 -9.64 20.76
N ALA A 387 20.93 -10.83 21.25
CA ALA A 387 22.31 -11.27 21.37
C ALA A 387 22.96 -11.45 19.98
N ALA A 388 22.20 -11.94 19.00
CA ALA A 388 22.66 -12.12 17.62
C ALA A 388 22.74 -10.80 16.82
N MET A 389 22.00 -9.77 17.24
CA MET A 389 21.92 -8.47 16.57
C MET A 389 22.50 -7.35 17.45
N MET A 390 23.82 -7.11 17.32
CA MET A 390 24.60 -6.25 18.21
C MET A 390 24.17 -4.77 18.35
N ASN A 391 23.16 -4.28 17.60
CA ASN A 391 22.80 -2.87 17.56
C ASN A 391 21.32 -2.55 17.91
N LEU A 392 20.52 -3.53 18.37
CA LEU A 392 19.10 -3.28 18.67
C LEU A 392 18.88 -2.22 19.78
N PRO A 393 19.61 -2.22 20.92
CA PRO A 393 19.45 -1.19 21.93
C PRO A 393 19.79 0.22 21.42
N ALA A 394 20.89 0.35 20.66
CA ALA A 394 21.29 1.62 20.06
C ALA A 394 20.27 2.12 19.02
N LEU A 395 19.67 1.20 18.26
CA LEU A 395 18.61 1.51 17.31
C LEU A 395 17.34 2.01 18.01
N ALA A 396 16.92 1.36 19.09
CA ALA A 396 15.80 1.82 19.91
C ALA A 396 16.07 3.23 20.46
N GLN A 397 17.25 3.47 21.05
CA GLN A 397 17.64 4.78 21.57
C GLN A 397 17.58 5.87 20.50
N LYS A 398 18.21 5.63 19.34
CA LYS A 398 18.21 6.57 18.22
C LYS A 398 16.79 7.01 17.87
N TYR A 399 15.86 6.07 17.66
CA TYR A 399 14.50 6.41 17.22
C TYR A 399 13.59 6.92 18.35
N MET A 400 13.93 6.72 19.63
CA MET A 400 13.30 7.43 20.74
C MET A 400 13.61 8.92 20.72
N GLU A 401 14.78 9.32 20.21
CA GLU A 401 15.21 10.72 20.14
C GLU A 401 14.79 11.41 18.84
N VAL A 402 15.03 10.77 17.69
CA VAL A 402 14.85 11.39 16.36
C VAL A 402 13.55 11.01 15.65
N GLY A 403 12.79 10.03 16.15
CA GLY A 403 11.54 9.59 15.54
C GLY A 403 10.41 10.61 15.70
N ASP A 404 9.37 10.53 14.86
CA ASP A 404 8.09 11.20 15.11
C ASP A 404 7.36 10.60 16.32
N ALA A 405 6.25 11.19 16.76
CA ALA A 405 5.56 10.75 17.98
C ALA A 405 5.20 9.25 17.99
N ALA A 406 4.75 8.70 16.85
CA ALA A 406 4.37 7.31 16.74
C ALA A 406 5.59 6.39 16.66
N SER A 407 6.62 6.78 15.91
CA SER A 407 7.90 6.05 15.89
C SER A 407 8.57 6.03 17.26
N ARG A 408 8.53 7.12 18.04
CA ARG A 408 9.06 7.16 19.41
C ARG A 408 8.32 6.19 20.34
N LYS A 409 7.01 6.04 20.18
CA LYS A 409 6.22 5.05 20.93
C LYS A 409 6.67 3.62 20.59
N MET A 410 6.85 3.30 19.31
CA MET A 410 7.33 1.96 18.90
C MET A 410 8.79 1.71 19.31
N ALA A 411 9.63 2.74 19.30
CA ALA A 411 11.01 2.64 19.79
C ALA A 411 11.07 2.38 21.31
N ARG A 412 10.16 2.99 22.09
CA ARG A 412 9.98 2.67 23.51
C ARG A 412 9.47 1.24 23.71
N ALA A 413 8.49 0.78 22.93
CA ALA A 413 8.03 -0.60 23.00
C ALA A 413 9.17 -1.61 22.72
N LEU A 414 10.02 -1.33 21.73
CA LEU A 414 11.24 -2.11 21.49
C LEU A 414 12.20 -2.07 22.69
N HIS A 415 12.45 -0.89 23.26
CA HIS A 415 13.30 -0.74 24.44
C HIS A 415 12.77 -1.51 25.66
N ILE A 416 11.45 -1.49 25.89
CA ILE A 416 10.77 -2.22 26.96
C ILE A 416 10.95 -3.73 26.76
N ALA A 417 10.71 -4.24 25.54
CA ALA A 417 10.89 -5.65 25.23
C ALA A 417 12.35 -6.12 25.44
N LEU A 418 13.31 -5.33 24.97
CA LEU A 418 14.74 -5.57 25.18
C LEU A 418 15.11 -5.62 26.67
N THR A 419 14.62 -4.65 27.46
CA THR A 419 14.93 -4.56 28.89
C THR A 419 14.29 -5.68 29.70
N TYR A 420 13.05 -6.03 29.39
CA TYR A 420 12.30 -7.07 30.09
C TYR A 420 12.89 -8.47 29.86
N LEU A 421 13.29 -8.76 28.62
CA LEU A 421 13.84 -10.07 28.22
C LEU A 421 15.35 -10.19 28.45
N GLY A 422 15.91 -9.37 29.35
CA GLY A 422 17.27 -9.55 29.87
C GLY A 422 18.40 -9.06 28.96
N THR A 423 18.13 -8.19 27.99
CA THR A 423 19.18 -7.58 27.15
C THR A 423 19.64 -6.25 27.75
N SER A 424 20.91 -5.88 27.54
CA SER A 424 21.49 -4.67 28.14
C SER A 424 20.67 -3.42 27.78
N PRO A 425 20.10 -2.70 28.76
CA PRO A 425 19.24 -1.56 28.48
C PRO A 425 20.05 -0.39 27.91
N ALA A 426 19.51 0.26 26.87
CA ALA A 426 20.06 1.51 26.40
C ALA A 426 19.86 2.63 27.43
N VAL A 427 20.83 3.54 27.57
CA VAL A 427 20.74 4.66 28.52
C VAL A 427 19.64 5.62 28.08
N VAL A 428 18.63 5.83 28.93
CA VAL A 428 17.55 6.79 28.69
C VAL A 428 17.98 8.17 29.16
N GLY A 429 18.18 9.11 28.22
CA GLY A 429 18.74 10.43 28.53
C GLY A 429 17.76 11.46 29.12
N SER A 430 16.44 11.22 29.13
CA SER A 430 15.44 12.21 29.55
C SER A 430 14.41 11.66 30.55
N LYS A 431 14.16 12.40 31.64
CA LYS A 431 13.15 12.06 32.67
C LYS A 431 11.74 11.90 32.10
N LYS A 432 11.40 12.68 31.06
CA LYS A 432 10.10 12.58 30.37
C LYS A 432 9.96 11.26 29.62
N THR A 433 11.01 10.84 28.91
CA THR A 433 11.04 9.56 28.20
C THR A 433 10.95 8.41 29.19
N GLU A 434 11.65 8.50 30.31
CA GLU A 434 11.63 7.51 31.39
C GLU A 434 10.23 7.32 31.99
N SER A 435 9.51 8.42 32.29
CA SER A 435 8.12 8.35 32.76
C SER A 435 7.18 7.68 31.75
N LEU A 436 7.33 7.97 30.45
CA LEU A 436 6.54 7.30 29.41
C LEU A 436 6.89 5.81 29.28
N ILE A 437 8.17 5.45 29.41
CA ILE A 437 8.60 4.05 29.42
C ILE A 437 7.94 3.32 30.60
N GLN A 438 7.93 3.91 31.79
CA GLN A 438 7.29 3.30 32.97
C GLN A 438 5.79 3.05 32.74
N GLN A 439 5.08 4.04 32.19
CA GLN A 439 3.66 3.89 31.85
C GLN A 439 3.42 2.78 30.82
N GLU A 440 4.16 2.80 29.71
CA GLU A 440 4.02 1.81 28.63
C GLU A 440 4.50 0.41 29.06
N THR A 441 5.42 0.33 30.03
CA THR A 441 5.84 -0.95 30.63
C THR A 441 4.69 -1.62 31.34
N ILE A 442 3.84 -0.86 32.04
CA ILE A 442 2.65 -1.41 32.70
C ILE A 442 1.67 -1.96 31.66
N GLU A 443 1.44 -1.22 30.57
CA GLU A 443 0.55 -1.63 29.47
C GLU A 443 1.03 -2.90 28.75
N LEU A 444 2.35 -3.06 28.57
CA LEU A 444 2.93 -4.17 27.81
C LEU A 444 3.31 -5.38 28.66
N ARG A 445 3.40 -5.26 29.99
CA ARG A 445 3.99 -6.28 30.87
C ARG A 445 3.42 -7.69 30.66
N GLU A 446 2.10 -7.83 30.58
CA GLU A 446 1.45 -9.13 30.40
C GLU A 446 1.69 -9.70 28.99
N ALA A 447 1.82 -8.82 28.00
CA ALA A 447 2.03 -9.17 26.61
C ALA A 447 3.47 -9.56 26.28
N LEU A 448 4.46 -9.18 27.08
CA LEU A 448 5.87 -9.50 26.80
C LEU A 448 6.22 -11.00 26.86
N ASN A 449 5.33 -11.83 27.43
CA ASN A 449 5.44 -13.28 27.43
C ASN A 449 4.48 -13.98 26.46
N ASP A 450 3.62 -13.22 25.77
CA ASP A 450 2.60 -13.73 24.85
C ASP A 450 2.71 -12.98 23.52
N VAL A 451 3.28 -13.64 22.52
CA VAL A 451 3.53 -13.09 21.19
C VAL A 451 2.24 -12.62 20.52
N GLU A 452 1.13 -13.35 20.68
CA GLU A 452 -0.16 -13.02 20.05
C GLU A 452 -0.78 -11.80 20.72
N LEU A 453 -0.75 -11.75 22.06
CA LEU A 453 -1.21 -10.59 22.81
C LEU A 453 -0.38 -9.35 22.48
N PHE A 454 0.95 -9.48 22.43
CA PHE A 454 1.86 -8.39 22.05
C PHE A 454 1.58 -7.88 20.64
N GLU A 455 1.43 -8.79 19.67
CA GLU A 455 1.05 -8.43 18.31
C GLU A 455 -0.28 -7.66 18.28
N SER A 456 -1.29 -8.10 19.03
CA SER A 456 -2.59 -7.45 19.07
C SER A 456 -2.55 -6.03 19.67
N ILE A 457 -1.73 -5.80 20.70
CA ILE A 457 -1.59 -4.48 21.35
C ILE A 457 -0.83 -3.51 20.44
N ILE A 458 0.24 -3.97 19.80
CA ILE A 458 1.12 -3.11 18.99
C ILE A 458 0.49 -2.78 17.63
N PHE A 459 -0.20 -3.74 17.00
CA PHE A 459 -0.74 -3.59 15.64
C PHE A 459 -2.27 -3.40 15.59
N GLY A 460 -2.99 -3.63 16.70
CA GLY A 460 -4.44 -3.53 16.80
C GLY A 460 -5.20 -4.80 16.40
N SER A 461 -6.53 -4.70 16.32
CA SER A 461 -7.48 -5.81 16.05
C SER A 461 -7.34 -6.49 14.68
N THR A 462 -6.47 -5.98 13.79
CA THR A 462 -6.08 -6.63 12.53
C THR A 462 -5.26 -7.91 12.74
N ALA A 463 -4.82 -8.22 13.96
CA ALA A 463 -4.16 -9.48 14.32
C ALA A 463 -5.13 -10.70 14.36
N ARG A 464 -6.43 -10.47 14.63
CA ARG A 464 -7.40 -11.54 14.99
C ARG A 464 -7.83 -12.47 13.84
N ARG A 465 -7.38 -12.22 12.60
CA ARG A 465 -7.77 -13.00 11.41
C ARG A 465 -6.97 -14.29 11.19
N ARG A 466 -6.04 -14.65 12.09
CA ARG A 466 -5.25 -15.90 12.00
C ARG A 466 -6.02 -17.17 12.37
N LEU A 467 -7.12 -17.09 13.12
CA LEU A 467 -7.72 -18.28 13.76
C LEU A 467 -9.10 -18.71 13.22
N SER A 468 -9.76 -17.94 12.34
CA SER A 468 -11.08 -18.32 11.80
C SER A 468 -11.07 -19.40 10.70
N GLY A 469 -9.92 -20.03 10.43
CA GLY A 469 -9.80 -21.16 9.47
C GLY A 469 -9.98 -22.56 10.08
N ARG A 470 -10.07 -22.68 11.41
CA ARG A 470 -10.32 -23.97 12.07
C ARG A 470 -11.82 -24.17 12.27
N SER A 471 -12.49 -24.72 11.25
CA SER A 471 -13.82 -25.31 11.42
C SER A 471 -13.70 -26.51 12.35
N SER A 472 -14.21 -26.37 13.56
CA SER A 472 -14.42 -27.44 14.53
C SER A 472 -15.60 -28.31 14.07
N LEU A 473 -15.31 -29.36 13.31
CA LEU A 473 -16.18 -30.53 13.22
C LEU A 473 -15.99 -31.35 14.51
N SER A 474 -16.75 -31.01 15.54
CA SER A 474 -17.03 -31.91 16.66
C SER A 474 -18.53 -32.14 16.68
N GLY A 475 -18.94 -33.33 16.26
CA GLY A 475 -20.32 -33.77 16.29
C GLY A 475 -20.89 -33.69 17.69
N SER A 476 -22.13 -33.24 17.79
CA SER A 476 -22.98 -33.55 18.93
C SER A 476 -24.33 -33.97 18.40
N THR A 477 -24.63 -35.23 18.67
CA THR A 477 -25.87 -35.96 18.42
C THR A 477 -27.08 -35.20 18.95
N ALA A 478 -28.10 -35.13 18.09
CA ALA A 478 -29.43 -34.66 18.42
C ALA A 478 -30.08 -35.57 19.48
N HIS A 479 -30.62 -34.96 20.54
CA HIS A 479 -31.73 -35.53 21.29
C HIS A 479 -32.84 -34.48 21.42
N TYR A 480 -34.01 -34.88 20.92
CA TYR A 480 -35.32 -34.25 21.04
C TYR A 480 -35.77 -34.16 22.51
N GLY A 481 -36.55 -33.12 22.83
CA GLY A 481 -37.33 -33.02 24.08
C GLY A 481 -38.09 -31.70 24.17
N ASP A 482 -39.40 -31.78 23.92
CA ASP A 482 -40.37 -30.70 23.82
C ASP A 482 -40.83 -30.05 25.16
N THR A 483 -41.26 -28.78 25.02
CA THR A 483 -42.38 -28.09 25.71
C THR A 483 -42.25 -27.47 27.12
N PRO A 484 -43.04 -26.40 27.41
CA PRO A 484 -42.61 -25.20 28.15
C PRO A 484 -43.38 -24.96 29.46
N SER A 485 -42.96 -23.98 30.27
CA SER A 485 -43.88 -23.28 31.19
C SER A 485 -43.31 -21.94 31.70
N SER A 486 -44.25 -21.02 31.87
CA SER A 486 -44.15 -19.58 32.16
C SER A 486 -43.99 -19.28 33.67
N SER A 487 -43.32 -18.17 34.05
CA SER A 487 -43.96 -17.07 34.80
C SER A 487 -42.98 -15.96 35.24
N THR A 488 -43.26 -14.75 34.76
CA THR A 488 -43.29 -13.44 35.47
C THR A 488 -42.16 -13.03 36.45
N ALA A 489 -41.44 -11.96 36.10
CA ALA A 489 -41.33 -10.74 36.93
C ALA A 489 -40.69 -9.59 36.13
N GLU A 490 -41.46 -8.51 35.95
CA GLU A 490 -41.03 -7.24 35.37
C GLU A 490 -40.12 -6.47 36.35
N MET A 491 -39.01 -5.89 35.86
CA MET A 491 -38.55 -4.60 36.36
C MET A 491 -37.83 -3.79 35.27
N LYS A 492 -38.37 -2.60 35.00
CA LYS A 492 -37.98 -1.58 34.02
C LYS A 492 -36.49 -1.18 34.07
N ARG A 493 -35.88 -1.00 32.88
CA ARG A 493 -35.07 0.18 32.52
C ARG A 493 -34.84 0.32 31.01
N SER A 494 -35.58 1.27 30.42
CA SER A 494 -35.22 2.23 29.35
C SER A 494 -34.27 1.84 28.20
N PHE A 495 -34.87 1.72 27.00
CA PHE A 495 -34.53 2.37 25.71
C PHE A 495 -33.07 2.42 25.20
N SER A 496 -32.81 1.66 24.13
CA SER A 496 -32.49 2.22 22.79
C SER A 496 -32.76 1.17 21.70
N ALA A 497 -33.33 1.62 20.58
CA ALA A 497 -33.96 0.80 19.54
C ALA A 497 -33.11 0.74 18.25
N SER A 498 -33.17 -0.39 17.53
CA SER A 498 -33.53 -0.49 16.09
C SER A 498 -33.47 -1.97 15.67
N MET A 499 -34.60 -2.69 15.62
CA MET A 499 -35.47 -2.86 14.44
C MET A 499 -34.73 -3.35 13.18
N SER A 500 -34.71 -4.69 13.05
CA SER A 500 -34.48 -5.42 11.81
C SER A 500 -35.81 -6.09 11.42
N THR A 501 -36.34 -5.76 10.24
CA THR A 501 -37.40 -6.45 9.46
C THR A 501 -37.43 -5.70 8.11
N GLY A 502 -37.64 -6.25 6.93
CA GLY A 502 -37.92 -7.59 6.44
C GLY A 502 -38.12 -7.47 4.91
N ILE A 503 -37.79 -8.55 4.20
CA ILE A 503 -38.50 -9.15 3.05
C ILE A 503 -39.26 -8.21 2.09
N TYR A 504 -38.86 -8.19 0.81
CA TYR A 504 -39.81 -8.31 -0.31
C TYR A 504 -39.23 -9.14 -1.45
N ASP A 505 -40.01 -10.16 -1.79
CA ASP A 505 -40.00 -11.00 -2.99
C ASP A 505 -40.83 -10.30 -4.08
N THR A 506 -40.44 -10.43 -5.35
CA THR A 506 -41.36 -10.42 -6.50
C THR A 506 -40.62 -10.81 -7.79
N SER A 507 -41.25 -11.74 -8.48
CA SER A 507 -40.80 -12.43 -9.69
C SER A 507 -41.42 -11.82 -10.96
N ALA A 508 -40.96 -12.30 -12.13
CA ALA A 508 -41.56 -12.21 -13.47
C ALA A 508 -41.35 -10.85 -14.21
N THR A 509 -41.12 -10.72 -15.53
CA THR A 509 -41.20 -11.62 -16.70
C THR A 509 -40.64 -10.89 -17.95
N LEU A 510 -39.98 -11.64 -18.84
CA LEU A 510 -40.00 -11.61 -20.32
C LEU A 510 -39.66 -10.35 -21.18
N VAL A 511 -39.07 -10.71 -22.35
CA VAL A 511 -38.99 -10.03 -23.68
C VAL A 511 -37.66 -9.29 -23.97
N LEU A 512 -36.65 -9.90 -24.62
CA LEU A 512 -36.44 -10.17 -26.07
C LEU A 512 -36.43 -8.92 -26.99
N HIS A 513 -35.23 -8.50 -27.41
CA HIS A 513 -34.84 -7.95 -28.72
C HIS A 513 -33.36 -7.54 -28.59
N ASP A 514 -32.37 -8.31 -29.04
CA ASP A 514 -31.97 -8.66 -30.42
C ASP A 514 -31.81 -7.44 -31.34
N SER A 515 -30.55 -7.01 -31.53
CA SER A 515 -30.04 -6.37 -32.74
C SER A 515 -28.50 -6.27 -32.69
N SER A 516 -27.90 -7.24 -33.37
CA SER A 516 -26.57 -7.23 -33.96
C SER A 516 -26.35 -6.03 -34.90
N ALA A 517 -25.10 -5.53 -34.96
CA ALA A 517 -24.24 -5.63 -36.15
C ALA A 517 -23.30 -4.44 -36.39
N MET A 518 -22.12 -4.79 -36.93
CA MET A 518 -21.17 -3.99 -37.73
C MET A 518 -20.28 -2.97 -37.00
N GLN A 519 -19.01 -2.74 -37.33
CA GLN A 519 -18.04 -3.21 -38.33
C GLN A 519 -16.68 -2.64 -37.85
N LYS A 520 -15.57 -3.39 -37.80
CA LYS A 520 -14.50 -3.47 -38.82
C LYS A 520 -14.04 -2.12 -39.41
N GLU A 521 -12.83 -1.69 -39.07
CA GLU A 521 -11.63 -1.60 -39.95
C GLU A 521 -10.47 -0.88 -39.22
N VAL A 522 -9.31 -1.54 -39.04
CA VAL A 522 -8.06 -1.45 -39.82
C VAL A 522 -7.29 -0.13 -39.62
N GLN A 523 -6.08 -0.21 -39.05
CA GLN A 523 -4.89 0.46 -39.60
C GLN A 523 -3.57 -0.06 -39.02
N GLN A 524 -2.63 -0.29 -39.94
CA GLN A 524 -1.25 -0.72 -39.77
C GLN A 524 -0.34 0.44 -39.33
N SER A 525 0.76 0.13 -38.64
CA SER A 525 1.86 1.07 -38.34
C SER A 525 3.19 0.51 -38.88
N PRO A 526 4.11 1.36 -39.38
CA PRO A 526 5.42 0.93 -39.86
C PRO A 526 6.55 1.04 -38.81
N ASP A 527 7.55 0.17 -39.01
CA ASP A 527 8.85 0.05 -38.36
C ASP A 527 9.74 1.30 -38.43
N ILE A 528 10.46 1.61 -37.35
CA ILE A 528 11.72 2.39 -37.40
C ILE A 528 12.77 1.80 -36.43
N ARG A 529 13.86 1.30 -37.03
CA ARG A 529 15.14 0.86 -36.44
C ARG A 529 15.90 2.01 -35.75
N TRP A 530 16.63 1.69 -34.69
CA TRP A 530 17.72 2.50 -34.15
C TRP A 530 19.03 1.70 -34.20
N ASP A 531 20.08 2.33 -34.72
CA ASP A 531 21.40 1.75 -34.95
C ASP A 531 22.46 2.39 -34.04
N ASP A 532 23.52 1.63 -33.81
CA ASP A 532 24.63 1.78 -32.86
C ASP A 532 25.49 3.05 -32.99
N LYS A 533 26.14 3.46 -31.87
CA LYS A 533 27.57 3.85 -31.90
C LYS A 533 28.28 3.79 -30.55
N ARG A 534 29.51 3.31 -30.65
CA ARG A 534 30.50 2.85 -29.64
C ARG A 534 31.51 3.94 -29.23
N SER A 535 32.05 3.75 -28.01
CA SER A 535 33.48 3.79 -27.61
C SER A 535 34.22 5.12 -27.35
N GLY A 536 35.02 5.15 -26.25
CA GLY A 536 36.26 5.94 -26.19
C GLY A 536 36.80 6.44 -24.83
N ASN A 537 37.45 5.54 -24.07
CA ASN A 537 38.62 5.66 -23.15
C ASN A 537 39.26 7.00 -22.67
N ASN A 538 39.77 6.89 -21.42
CA ASN A 538 41.11 7.25 -20.88
C ASN A 538 41.39 8.54 -20.07
N SER A 539 41.75 8.27 -18.79
CA SER A 539 43.05 8.55 -18.13
C SER A 539 43.23 9.76 -17.20
N SER A 540 44.14 9.51 -16.25
CA SER A 540 44.46 10.11 -14.95
C SER A 540 45.53 11.21 -14.94
N THR A 541 45.56 12.03 -13.88
CA THR A 541 46.74 12.59 -13.15
C THR A 541 46.19 13.47 -12.00
N ARG A 542 46.73 13.60 -10.77
CA ARG A 542 48.10 13.79 -10.28
C ARG A 542 48.18 13.70 -8.73
N ARG A 543 49.33 13.23 -8.23
CA ARG A 543 49.95 13.40 -6.87
C ARG A 543 50.04 14.89 -6.45
N SER A 544 50.27 15.36 -5.21
CA SER A 544 51.05 14.88 -4.04
C SER A 544 50.83 15.79 -2.81
N LYS A 545 51.04 15.24 -1.59
CA LYS A 545 51.21 15.87 -0.25
C LYS A 545 52.59 16.61 -0.11
N PRO A 546 52.91 17.47 0.92
CA PRO A 546 53.23 17.02 2.31
C PRO A 546 53.00 17.97 3.53
N HIS A 547 52.99 17.30 4.69
CA HIS A 547 53.25 17.61 6.12
C HIS A 547 53.62 19.00 6.67
N HIS A 548 53.12 19.28 7.90
CA HIS A 548 53.94 19.70 9.06
C HIS A 548 53.35 19.24 10.41
N HIS A 549 54.20 19.19 11.43
CA HIS A 549 54.16 18.43 12.69
C HIS A 549 54.02 19.37 13.91
N VAL A 550 53.31 18.90 14.95
CA VAL A 550 53.51 19.06 16.42
C VAL A 550 53.68 20.45 17.06
N ASP A 551 52.83 20.75 18.06
CA ASP A 551 53.29 20.98 19.45
C ASP A 551 52.16 20.92 20.50
N GLN A 552 52.47 20.31 21.64
CA GLN A 552 51.68 20.29 22.89
C GLN A 552 52.36 21.22 23.91
N ALA A 553 51.59 22.02 24.66
CA ALA A 553 51.77 22.19 26.11
C ALA A 553 50.75 23.19 26.74
N ILE A 554 49.97 22.65 27.69
CA ILE A 554 49.71 23.10 29.08
C ILE A 554 49.26 24.56 29.37
N LYS A 555 48.16 24.60 30.15
CA LYS A 555 47.35 25.71 30.73
C LYS A 555 48.11 26.85 31.44
N PRO A 556 47.42 27.99 31.59
CA PRO A 556 47.22 28.57 32.92
C PRO A 556 45.74 28.86 33.27
N THR A 557 45.45 28.73 34.56
CA THR A 557 44.18 28.98 35.27
C THR A 557 43.89 30.49 35.40
N LYS A 558 42.66 30.94 35.09
CA LYS A 558 42.10 32.23 35.57
C LYS A 558 40.59 32.13 35.89
N SER A 559 40.27 32.76 37.01
CA SER A 559 39.02 33.25 37.66
C SER A 559 37.64 33.16 36.98
N PRO A 560 36.53 33.20 37.77
CA PRO A 560 35.17 32.91 37.30
C PRO A 560 34.58 34.12 36.56
N GLU A 561 34.55 34.07 35.23
CA GLU A 561 33.78 34.99 34.41
C GLU A 561 32.30 34.57 34.38
N GLN A 562 31.45 35.56 34.65
CA GLN A 562 29.99 35.47 34.61
C GLN A 562 29.52 34.73 33.35
N GLN A 563 28.67 33.70 33.53
CA GLN A 563 28.00 33.01 32.44
C GLN A 563 27.13 34.00 31.66
N THR A 564 27.71 34.61 30.63
CA THR A 564 26.95 35.26 29.58
C THR A 564 26.33 34.16 28.74
N VAL A 565 25.02 33.96 28.93
CA VAL A 565 24.20 33.08 28.08
C VAL A 565 24.44 33.49 26.62
N LYS A 566 25.04 32.61 25.83
CA LYS A 566 25.19 32.81 24.38
C LYS A 566 23.81 32.74 23.73
N LEU A 567 23.10 33.87 23.72
CA LEU A 567 21.86 34.04 22.97
C LEU A 567 22.17 33.93 21.48
N SER A 568 21.41 33.09 20.77
CA SER A 568 21.51 32.94 19.32
C SER A 568 21.28 34.28 18.62
N ALA A 569 21.87 34.48 17.44
CA ALA A 569 21.73 35.73 16.67
C ALA A 569 20.25 36.09 16.43
N SER A 570 19.37 35.09 16.31
CA SER A 570 17.93 35.28 16.18
C SER A 570 17.27 35.78 17.48
N LEU A 571 17.73 35.31 18.64
CA LEU A 571 17.20 35.76 19.92
C LEU A 571 17.71 37.16 20.29
N ARG A 572 18.96 37.51 19.93
CA ARG A 572 19.48 38.88 20.07
C ARG A 572 18.66 39.88 19.25
N ARG A 573 18.34 39.52 18.00
CA ARG A 573 17.55 40.37 17.11
C ARG A 573 16.11 40.56 17.63
N LYS A 574 15.49 39.51 18.19
CA LYS A 574 14.17 39.63 18.84
C LYS A 574 14.16 40.52 20.09
N ILE A 575 15.26 40.53 20.84
CA ILE A 575 15.40 41.40 22.02
C ILE A 575 15.59 42.85 21.55
N GLU A 576 16.43 43.08 20.53
CA GLU A 576 16.64 44.41 19.93
C GLU A 576 15.33 44.98 19.34
N ASP A 577 14.55 44.16 18.64
CA ASP A 577 13.22 44.53 18.09
C ASP A 577 12.20 44.83 19.20
N ALA A 578 12.22 44.08 20.30
CA ALA A 578 11.34 44.32 21.44
C ALA A 578 11.70 45.62 22.19
N THR A 579 12.99 45.93 22.33
CA THR A 579 13.47 47.17 22.98
C THR A 579 13.26 48.41 22.13
N SER A 580 13.25 48.28 20.80
CA SER A 580 12.99 49.40 19.89
C SER A 580 11.50 49.74 19.77
N CYS A 581 10.59 48.79 20.04
CA CYS A 581 9.15 49.06 20.18
C CYS A 581 8.74 49.71 21.51
N SER A 582 9.57 49.65 22.56
CA SER A 582 9.27 50.28 23.86
C SER A 582 9.70 51.75 23.99
N LEU A 583 10.41 52.31 23.00
CA LEU A 583 10.90 53.69 23.02
C LEU A 583 10.06 54.66 22.15
N SER A 584 8.98 54.20 21.51
CA SER A 584 8.08 55.06 20.72
C SER A 584 6.72 55.35 21.40
N ARG A 585 6.59 55.08 22.69
CA ARG A 585 5.47 55.50 23.53
C ARG A 585 6.00 56.03 24.86
N ASN A 586 6.52 57.26 24.80
CA ASN A 586 6.41 58.31 25.82
C ASN A 586 6.73 59.64 25.16
#